data_AF-A0A1M5UHW8-F1
#
_entry.id   AF-A0A1M5UHW8-F1
#
_cell.length_a   1.000
_cell.length_b   1.000
_cell.length_c   1.000
_cell.angle_alpha   90.00
_cell.angle_beta   90.00
_cell.angle_gamma   90.00
#
_symmetry.space_group_name_H-M   'P 1'
#
loop_
_entity.id
_entity.type
_entity.pdbx_description
1 polymer ?
#
loop_
_entity_poly.entity_id
_entity_poly.type
_entity_poly.pdbx_seq_one_letter_code
_entity_poly.pdbx_strand_id
1 'polypeptide(L)' 'MGIALRKPENHFTGNLQIRCPKTLPVAIEKAAAQSLMTASEYVRRSVIERLKADGIDPACPELTATVATAGGSHGSGD' A
#
# COMPACT_ATOMS: atom_id res chain seq x y z
N MET A 1 37.77 -3.27 -12.18
CA MET A 1 36.62 -4.15 -11.90
C MET A 1 35.41 -3.25 -11.63
N GLY A 2 34.49 -3.14 -12.60
CA GLY A 2 33.31 -2.28 -12.46
C GLY A 2 32.21 -3.01 -11.69
N ILE A 3 31.84 -2.50 -10.52
CA ILE A 3 30.64 -2.94 -9.81
C ILE A 3 29.42 -2.38 -10.55
N ALA A 4 28.76 -3.23 -11.33
CA ALA A 4 27.46 -2.91 -11.90
C ALA A 4 26.46 -2.70 -10.75
N LEU A 5 26.02 -1.47 -10.57
CA LEU A 5 24.96 -1.11 -9.62
C LEU A 5 23.69 -1.84 -10.04
N ARG A 6 23.34 -2.93 -9.36
CA ARG A 6 22.06 -3.61 -9.57
C ARG A 6 20.96 -2.60 -9.27
N LYS A 7 20.15 -2.28 -10.29
CA LYS A 7 18.98 -1.43 -10.15
C LYS A 7 18.05 -2.13 -9.15
N PRO A 8 17.69 -1.51 -8.00
CA PRO A 8 16.74 -2.12 -7.10
C PRO A 8 15.44 -2.28 -7.88
N GLU A 9 15.03 -3.53 -8.08
CA GLU A 9 13.70 -3.82 -8.59
C GLU A 9 12.72 -3.21 -7.57
N ASN A 10 12.04 -2.12 -7.96
CA ASN A 10 10.99 -1.58 -7.13
C ASN A 10 9.81 -2.56 -7.21
N HIS A 11 9.81 -3.57 -6.33
CA HIS A 11 8.77 -4.61 -6.24
C HIS A 11 7.37 -4.05 -5.86
N PHE A 12 7.26 -2.74 -5.65
CA PHE A 12 6.00 -2.04 -5.41
C PHE A 12 5.34 -1.66 -6.73
N THR A 13 4.56 -2.57 -7.29
CA THR A 13 3.92 -2.40 -8.62
C THR A 13 2.51 -1.82 -8.55
N GLY A 14 1.87 -1.87 -7.38
CA GLY A 14 0.52 -1.34 -7.15
C GLY A 14 0.51 0.10 -6.64
N ASN A 15 -0.44 0.90 -7.14
CA ASN A 15 -0.71 2.26 -6.65
C ASN A 15 -1.99 2.28 -5.81
N LEU A 16 -1.93 2.90 -4.64
CA LEU A 16 -3.09 3.18 -3.79
C LEU A 16 -3.47 4.65 -3.93
N GLN A 17 -4.68 4.94 -4.41
CA GLN A 17 -5.23 6.30 -4.43
C GLN A 17 -6.23 6.47 -3.30
N ILE A 18 -6.03 7.47 -2.44
CA ILE A 18 -6.90 7.74 -1.29
C ILE A 18 -7.41 9.17 -1.32
N ARG A 19 -8.66 9.36 -0.89
CA ARG A 19 -9.17 10.67 -0.51
C ARG A 19 -8.84 10.91 0.95
N CYS A 20 -8.28 12.07 1.26
CA CYS A 20 -7.87 12.40 2.62
C CYS A 20 -8.09 13.89 2.94
N PRO A 21 -8.14 14.25 4.24
CA PRO A 21 -8.11 15.65 4.66
C PRO A 21 -6.84 16.35 4.14
N LYS A 22 -6.94 17.67 3.88
CA LYS A 22 -5.83 18.48 3.37
C LYS A 22 -4.57 18.43 4.24
N THR A 23 -4.73 18.16 5.53
CA THR A 23 -3.64 18.10 6.51
C THR A 23 -2.89 16.78 6.51
N LEU A 24 -3.47 15.69 5.98
CA LEU A 24 -2.89 14.36 6.06
C LEU A 24 -1.55 14.24 5.30
N PRO A 25 -1.40 14.74 4.05
CA PRO A 25 -0.14 14.64 3.33
C PRO A 25 1.02 15.32 4.09
N VAL A 26 0.77 16.52 4.63
CA VAL A 26 1.77 17.28 5.40
C VAL A 26 2.18 16.54 6.68
N ALA A 27 1.22 15.91 7.36
CA ALA A 27 1.50 15.11 8.55
C ALA A 27 2.36 13.87 8.20
N ILE A 28 2.06 13.19 7.09
CA ILE A 28 2.84 12.05 6.59
C ILE A 28 4.26 12.48 6.27
N GLU A 29 4.46 13.57 5.53
CA GLU A 29 5.80 14.06 5.19
C GLU A 29 6.62 14.39 6.44
N LYS A 30 6.01 15.07 7.42
CA LYS A 30 6.69 15.39 8.68
C LYS A 30 7.10 14.13 9.46
N ALA A 31 6.22 13.13 9.55
CA ALA A 31 6.50 11.90 10.27
C ALA A 31 7.53 11.01 9.54
N ALA A 32 7.49 10.99 8.21
CA ALA A 32 8.47 10.31 7.37
C ALA A 32 9.86 10.92 7.53
N ALA A 33 9.95 12.26 7.55
CA ALA A 33 11.21 12.98 7.77
C ALA A 33 11.81 12.66 9.15
N GLN A 34 10.99 12.62 10.21
CA GLN A 34 11.43 12.22 11.56
C GLN A 34 11.95 10.78 11.61
N SER A 35 11.46 9.92 10.72
CA SER A 35 11.83 8.50 10.65
C SER A 35 12.93 8.21 9.63
N LEU A 36 13.50 9.24 8.99
CA LEU A 36 14.49 9.13 7.89
C LEU A 36 14.00 8.26 6.72
N MET A 37 12.71 8.37 6.38
CA MET A 37 12.04 7.59 5.33
C MET A 37 11.41 8.49 4.27
N THR A 38 11.13 7.93 3.09
CA THR A 38 10.23 8.57 2.14
C THR A 38 8.78 8.50 2.64
N ALA A 39 7.93 9.46 2.25
CA ALA A 39 6.50 9.43 2.59
C ALA A 39 5.83 8.10 2.17
N SER A 40 6.18 7.58 0.99
CA SER A 40 5.64 6.31 0.49
C SER A 40 6.05 5.11 1.34
N GLU A 41 7.30 5.08 1.81
CA GLU A 41 7.83 4.03 2.67
C GLU A 41 7.21 4.09 4.06
N TYR A 42 7.14 5.30 4.62
CA TYR A 42 6.48 5.54 5.90
C TYR A 42 5.04 5.02 5.90
N VAL A 43 4.25 5.39 4.88
CA VAL A 43 2.86 4.91 4.76
C VAL A 43 2.79 3.40 4.65
N ARG A 44 3.60 2.77 3.77
CA ARG A 44 3.62 1.31 3.62
C ARG A 44 3.94 0.63 4.95
N ARG A 45 4.98 1.08 5.64
CA ARG A 45 5.41 0.53 6.93
C ARG A 45 4.31 0.68 7.98
N SER A 46 3.77 1.88 8.15
CA SER A 46 2.72 2.15 9.15
C SER A 46 1.46 1.33 8.90
N VAL A 47 1.05 1.16 7.63
CA VAL A 47 -0.11 0.33 7.27
C VAL A 47 0.17 -1.15 7.57
N ILE A 48 1.32 -1.69 7.16
CA ILE A 48 1.68 -3.09 7.41
C ILE A 48 1.76 -3.38 8.92
N GLU A 49 2.41 -2.51 9.69
CA GLU A 49 2.52 -2.65 11.15
C GLU A 49 1.14 -2.64 11.80
N ARG A 50 0.24 -1.74 11.36
CA ARG A 50 -1.13 -1.68 11.87
C ARG A 50 -1.92 -2.95 11.53
N LEU A 51 -1.88 -3.40 10.28
CA LEU A 51 -2.56 -4.62 9.84
C LEU A 51 -2.11 -5.84 10.66
N LYS A 52 -0.79 -5.98 10.89
CA LYS A 52 -0.25 -7.05 11.73
C LYS A 52 -0.75 -6.96 13.17
N ALA A 53 -0.84 -5.76 13.74
CA ALA A 53 -1.41 -5.55 15.07
C ALA A 53 -2.89 -5.92 15.13
N ASP A 54 -3.61 -5.76 14.02
CA ASP A 54 -5.02 -6.19 13.86
C ASP A 54 -5.16 -7.69 13.52
N GLY A 55 -4.04 -8.44 13.46
CA GLY A 55 -4.01 -9.88 13.15
C GLY A 55 -4.07 -10.22 11.65
N ILE A 56 -3.93 -9.22 10.77
CA ILE A 56 -3.97 -9.37 9.33
C ILE A 56 -2.53 -9.31 8.79
N ASP A 57 -2.03 -10.43 8.25
CA ASP A 57 -0.71 -10.45 7.61
C ASP A 57 -0.83 -10.21 6.09
N PRO A 58 -0.44 -9.03 5.55
CA PRO A 58 -0.50 -8.76 4.13
C PRO A 58 0.46 -9.62 3.29
N ALA A 59 1.40 -10.34 3.91
CA ALA A 59 2.22 -11.34 3.23
C ALA A 59 1.53 -12.71 3.09
N CYS A 60 0.34 -12.89 3.68
CA CYS A 60 -0.40 -14.13 3.56
C CYS A 60 -0.94 -14.29 2.12
N PRO A 61 -0.56 -15.37 1.40
CA PRO A 61 -0.89 -15.54 -0.01
C PRO A 61 -2.40 -15.63 -0.29
N GLU A 62 -3.20 -16.00 0.71
CA GLU A 62 -4.66 -16.16 0.59
C GLU A 62 -5.44 -14.83 0.44
N LEU A 63 -4.83 -13.67 0.76
CA LEU A 63 -5.48 -12.36 0.66
C LEU A 63 -5.62 -11.84 -0.79
N THR A 64 -4.96 -12.47 -1.75
CA THR A 64 -4.93 -12.01 -3.16
C THR A 64 -6.20 -12.35 -3.96
N ALA A 65 -7.11 -13.17 -3.40
CA ALA A 65 -8.21 -13.78 -4.16
C ALA A 65 -9.62 -13.19 -3.91
N THR A 66 -9.85 -12.37 -2.89
CA THR A 66 -11.21 -12.15 -2.35
C THR A 66 -11.86 -10.78 -2.59
N VAL A 67 -11.21 -9.82 -3.25
CA VAL A 67 -11.80 -8.46 -3.45
C VAL A 67 -12.27 -8.19 -4.88
N ALA A 68 -12.16 -9.16 -5.80
CA ALA A 68 -12.81 -9.06 -7.10
C ALA A 68 -14.31 -9.39 -6.94
N THR A 69 -15.16 -8.42 -7.29
CA THR A 69 -16.61 -8.54 -7.54
C THR A 69 -17.55 -8.26 -6.36
N ALA A 70 -17.69 -6.98 -6.01
CA ALA A 70 -18.95 -6.42 -5.54
C ALA A 70 -19.43 -5.35 -6.54
N GLY A 71 -19.84 -5.82 -7.72
CA GLY A 71 -20.55 -5.04 -8.74
C GLY A 71 -21.76 -5.85 -9.18
N GLY A 72 -22.87 -5.69 -8.47
CA GLY A 72 -24.15 -6.30 -8.81
C GLY A 72 -24.98 -5.41 -9.72
N SER A 73 -25.60 -6.05 -10.72
CA SER A 73 -26.86 -5.66 -11.38
C SER A 73 -27.23 -6.83 -12.32
N HIS A 74 -28.03 -7.82 -11.92
CA HIS A 74 -29.51 -7.86 -11.92
C HIS A 74 -30.15 -7.31 -13.22
N GLY A 75 -30.78 -8.20 -14.00
CA GLY A 75 -31.77 -7.83 -15.03
C GLY A 75 -31.95 -8.86 -16.16
N SER A 76 -33.03 -9.65 -16.05
CA SER A 76 -33.82 -10.43 -17.01
C SER A 76 -33.46 -10.32 -18.51
N GLY A 77 -33.50 -11.36 -19.35
CA GLY A 77 -34.52 -12.40 -19.41
C GLY A 77 -35.68 -11.92 -20.28
N ASP A 78 -35.52 -12.00 -21.60
CA ASP A 78 -36.56 -12.29 -22.60
C ASP A 78 -35.88 -12.90 -23.85
#